data_AF-K1EBP9-F1
#
_entry.id   AF-K1EBP9-F1
#
_cell.length_a   1.000
_cell.length_b   1.000
_cell.length_c   1.000
_cell.angle_alpha   90.00
_cell.angle_beta   90.00
_cell.angle_gamma   90.00
#
_symmetry.space_group_name_H-M   'P 1'
#
loop_
_entity.id
_entity.type
_entity.pdbx_description
1 polymer ?
#
loop_
_entity_poly.entity_id
_entity_poly.type
_entity_poly.pdbx_seq_one_letter_code
_entity_poly.pdbx_strand_id
1 'polypeptide(L)'
;MLRVRVADDGDPDLGVSLARATQLAPAWIERYAEVTLEQSGVAPPGMPSAFVLQYLIDPLATVIATAATRTPFVLSADPALWSTGLDPVYLYPVAVQVRPGDHRRVDDDVARLDAARAGYVATARTIAQALPTPTKMSSRQRLGMVEDMWEMALARLHGAPPPERESCCLLYALPGCAPCAGCPRQG
;
A
#
# COMPACT_ATOMS: atom_id res chain seq x y z
N MET A 1 5.85 12.82 -1.61
CA MET A 1 4.75 12.78 -2.60
C MET A 1 5.02 11.62 -3.54
N LEU A 2 4.08 10.67 -3.66
CA LEU A 2 4.19 9.51 -4.53
C LEU A 2 4.13 9.95 -6.00
N ARG A 3 5.11 9.56 -6.82
CA ARG A 3 5.10 9.85 -8.26
C ARG A 3 4.29 8.78 -9.00
N VAL A 4 3.42 9.17 -9.93
CA VAL A 4 2.65 8.23 -10.74
C VAL A 4 3.09 8.36 -12.19
N ARG A 5 3.40 7.24 -12.83
CA ARG A 5 3.76 7.13 -14.25
C ARG A 5 2.83 6.15 -14.94
N VAL A 6 2.40 6.47 -16.16
CA VAL A 6 1.81 5.50 -17.08
C VAL A 6 2.93 4.89 -17.91
N ALA A 7 2.99 3.56 -17.98
CA ALA A 7 4.00 2.84 -18.76
C ALA A 7 3.59 2.77 -20.23
N ASP A 8 4.57 2.84 -21.13
CA ASP A 8 4.39 2.47 -22.53
C ASP A 8 4.65 0.96 -22.73
N ASP A 9 4.24 0.43 -23.88
CA ASP A 9 4.52 -0.96 -24.24
C ASP A 9 6.03 -1.24 -24.25
N GLY A 10 6.44 -2.26 -23.48
CA GLY A 10 7.84 -2.65 -23.34
C GLY A 10 8.64 -1.89 -22.29
N ASP A 11 8.06 -0.89 -21.60
CA ASP A 11 8.71 -0.25 -20.45
C ASP A 11 9.04 -1.29 -19.37
N PRO A 12 10.24 -1.25 -18.75
CA PRO A 12 10.56 -2.12 -17.62
C PRO A 12 9.75 -1.74 -16.36
N ASP A 13 9.62 -2.67 -15.42
CA ASP A 13 9.04 -2.38 -14.10
C ASP A 13 9.96 -1.47 -13.27
N LEU A 14 9.37 -0.61 -12.42
CA LEU A 14 10.13 0.35 -11.58
C LEU A 14 10.91 -0.29 -10.43
N GLY A 15 10.72 -1.58 -10.16
CA GLY A 15 11.37 -2.30 -9.07
C GLY A 15 10.54 -3.48 -8.59
N VAL A 16 9.53 -3.20 -7.76
CA VAL A 16 8.63 -4.23 -7.21
C VAL A 16 7.40 -4.38 -8.10
N SER A 17 7.36 -5.44 -8.89
CA SER A 17 6.13 -5.86 -9.59
C SER A 17 5.12 -6.41 -8.59
N LEU A 18 3.88 -5.90 -8.60
CA LEU A 18 2.84 -6.41 -7.68
C LEU A 18 2.51 -7.88 -7.98
N ALA A 19 2.57 -8.31 -9.25
CA ALA A 19 2.42 -9.72 -9.63
C ALA A 19 3.45 -10.65 -8.99
N ARG A 20 4.61 -10.11 -8.58
CA ARG A 20 5.69 -10.84 -7.92
C ARG A 20 5.85 -10.45 -6.44
N ALA A 21 4.89 -9.72 -5.88
CA ALA A 21 4.98 -9.16 -4.53
C ALA A 21 5.30 -10.23 -3.47
N THR A 22 4.64 -11.39 -3.51
CA THR A 22 4.85 -12.48 -2.56
C THR A 22 6.24 -13.12 -2.69
N GLN A 23 6.80 -13.15 -3.89
CA GLN A 23 8.15 -13.64 -4.14
C GLN A 23 9.22 -12.66 -3.64
N LEU A 24 8.99 -11.35 -3.81
CA LEU A 24 9.95 -10.30 -3.48
C LEU A 24 9.88 -9.88 -2.00
N ALA A 25 8.73 -10.05 -1.36
CA ALA A 25 8.48 -9.60 0.00
C ALA A 25 9.48 -10.14 1.06
N PRO A 26 9.91 -11.42 1.07
CA PRO A 26 10.83 -11.90 2.09
C PRO A 26 12.14 -11.09 2.16
N ALA A 27 12.79 -10.89 1.03
CA ALA A 27 14.04 -10.13 0.95
C ALA A 27 13.82 -8.63 1.30
N TRP A 28 12.67 -8.07 0.91
CA TRP A 28 12.33 -6.70 1.27
C TRP A 28 12.09 -6.55 2.78
N ILE A 29 11.38 -7.49 3.41
CA ILE A 29 11.13 -7.50 4.86
C ILE A 29 12.44 -7.57 5.63
N GLU A 30 13.35 -8.45 5.23
CA GLU A 30 14.68 -8.59 5.83
C GLU A 30 15.49 -7.30 5.70
N ARG A 31 15.63 -6.78 4.47
CA ARG A 31 16.42 -5.56 4.23
C ARG A 31 15.81 -4.33 4.92
N TYR A 32 14.49 -4.22 4.97
CA TYR A 32 13.83 -3.13 5.67
C TYR A 32 14.02 -3.21 7.19
N ALA A 33 14.15 -4.43 7.76
CA ALA A 33 14.52 -4.61 9.16
C ALA A 33 15.93 -4.08 9.44
N GLU A 34 16.90 -4.36 8.56
CA GLU A 34 18.27 -3.86 8.67
C GLU A 34 18.33 -2.34 8.62
N VAL A 35 17.67 -1.72 7.62
CA VAL A 35 17.58 -0.27 7.49
C VAL A 35 16.96 0.36 8.74
N THR A 36 15.87 -0.22 9.27
CA THR A 36 15.23 0.25 10.49
C THR A 36 16.16 0.17 11.69
N LEU A 37 16.91 -0.93 11.83
CA LEU A 37 17.88 -1.12 12.90
C LEU A 37 19.00 -0.07 12.83
N GLU A 38 19.54 0.18 11.65
CA GLU A 38 20.57 1.20 11.42
C GLU A 38 20.07 2.61 11.77
N GLN A 39 18.82 2.94 11.44
CA GLN A 39 18.26 4.27 11.66
C GLN A 39 17.78 4.52 13.10
N SER A 40 17.17 3.52 13.71
CA SER A 40 16.43 3.67 14.97
C SER A 40 17.08 2.91 16.14
N GLY A 41 18.15 2.15 15.89
CA GLY A 41 18.81 1.29 16.89
C GLY A 41 18.01 0.06 17.29
N VAL A 42 16.79 -0.11 16.77
CA VAL A 42 15.91 -1.26 17.02
C VAL A 42 14.96 -1.49 15.85
N ALA A 43 14.76 -2.76 15.49
CA ALA A 43 13.75 -3.19 14.52
C ALA A 43 12.84 -4.25 15.17
N PRO A 44 11.63 -3.87 15.65
CA PRO A 44 10.74 -4.82 16.29
C PRO A 44 10.31 -5.95 15.35
N PRO A 45 10.22 -7.22 15.79
CA PRO A 45 10.08 -8.38 14.89
C PRO A 45 8.89 -8.35 13.90
N GLY A 46 7.76 -7.75 14.30
CA GLY A 46 6.57 -7.63 13.44
C GLY A 46 6.53 -6.37 12.58
N MET A 47 7.40 -5.39 12.85
CA MET A 47 7.37 -4.08 12.21
C MET A 47 7.67 -4.18 10.71
N PRO A 48 8.77 -4.81 10.27
CA PRO A 48 9.12 -4.82 8.85
C PRO A 48 8.06 -5.49 7.98
N SER A 49 7.46 -6.58 8.46
CA SER A 49 6.36 -7.26 7.77
C SER A 49 5.13 -6.39 7.61
N ALA A 50 4.75 -5.63 8.65
CA ALA A 50 3.61 -4.73 8.59
C ALA A 50 3.85 -3.56 7.63
N PHE A 51 5.06 -2.98 7.65
CA PHE A 51 5.41 -1.89 6.74
C PHE A 51 5.48 -2.35 5.29
N VAL A 52 6.09 -3.50 5.00
CA VAL A 52 6.12 -4.05 3.63
C VAL A 52 4.71 -4.35 3.12
N LEU A 53 3.81 -4.90 3.96
CA LEU A 53 2.40 -5.05 3.57
C LEU A 53 1.77 -3.70 3.21
N GLN A 54 1.98 -2.70 4.06
CA GLN A 54 1.47 -1.35 3.83
C GLN A 54 2.01 -0.77 2.52
N TYR A 55 3.30 -0.92 2.26
CA TYR A 55 3.98 -0.44 1.05
C TYR A 55 3.55 -1.15 -0.24
N LEU A 56 3.04 -2.37 -0.14
CA LEU A 56 2.47 -3.07 -1.29
C LEU A 56 1.07 -2.55 -1.65
N ILE A 57 0.27 -2.14 -0.68
CA ILE A 57 -1.16 -1.85 -0.90
C ILE A 57 -1.53 -0.36 -0.83
N ASP A 58 -0.80 0.47 -0.09
CA ASP A 58 -1.03 1.92 -0.02
C ASP A 58 -0.86 2.64 -1.37
N PRO A 59 0.16 2.34 -2.20
CA PRO A 59 0.28 2.97 -3.50
C PRO A 59 -0.88 2.60 -4.42
N LEU A 60 -1.33 1.34 -4.38
CA LEU A 60 -2.49 0.86 -5.12
C LEU A 60 -3.77 1.59 -4.69
N ALA A 61 -4.04 1.64 -3.37
CA ALA A 61 -5.19 2.35 -2.81
C ALA A 61 -5.19 3.83 -3.23
N THR A 62 -4.04 4.48 -3.10
CA THR A 62 -3.87 5.91 -3.40
C THR A 62 -4.17 6.21 -4.85
N VAL A 63 -3.59 5.46 -5.79
CA VAL A 63 -3.76 5.74 -7.22
C VAL A 63 -5.16 5.36 -7.70
N ILE A 64 -5.70 4.21 -7.28
CA ILE A 64 -7.05 3.78 -7.66
C ILE A 64 -8.12 4.74 -7.12
N ALA A 65 -8.05 5.12 -5.83
CA ALA A 65 -8.99 6.07 -5.26
C ALA A 65 -8.88 7.43 -5.96
N THR A 66 -7.67 7.92 -6.23
CA THR A 66 -7.48 9.18 -6.95
C THR A 66 -8.13 9.15 -8.33
N ALA A 67 -7.90 8.08 -9.10
CA ALA A 67 -8.50 7.92 -10.42
C ALA A 67 -10.03 7.91 -10.36
N ALA A 68 -10.61 7.13 -9.44
CA ALA A 68 -12.06 7.02 -9.27
C ALA A 68 -12.70 8.33 -8.79
N THR A 69 -12.01 9.13 -7.98
CA THR A 69 -12.54 10.40 -7.48
C THR A 69 -12.34 11.56 -8.46
N ARG A 70 -11.26 11.56 -9.23
CA ARG A 70 -10.85 12.73 -10.04
C ARG A 70 -11.06 12.57 -11.54
N THR A 71 -11.44 11.39 -12.01
CA THR A 71 -11.60 11.05 -13.43
C THR A 71 -12.82 10.13 -13.61
N PRO A 72 -13.32 9.92 -14.84
CA PRO A 72 -14.40 8.96 -15.09
C PRO A 72 -13.90 7.51 -15.21
N PHE A 73 -12.70 7.18 -14.70
CA PHE A 73 -12.11 5.84 -14.87
C PHE A 73 -12.06 5.04 -13.57
N VAL A 74 -12.37 3.75 -13.69
CA VAL A 74 -11.99 2.70 -12.75
C VAL A 74 -10.73 2.04 -13.28
N LEU A 75 -9.63 2.13 -12.53
CA LEU A 75 -8.42 1.41 -12.88
C LEU A 75 -8.54 -0.06 -12.47
N SER A 76 -8.14 -0.99 -13.34
CA SER A 76 -7.95 -2.38 -12.97
C SER A 76 -6.91 -2.49 -11.85
N ALA A 77 -7.25 -3.28 -10.82
CA ALA A 77 -6.36 -3.62 -9.72
C ALA A 77 -5.59 -4.93 -10.00
N ASP A 78 -5.55 -5.43 -11.24
CA ASP A 78 -4.76 -6.62 -11.59
C ASP A 78 -3.28 -6.40 -11.27
N PRO A 79 -2.66 -7.20 -10.37
CA PRO A 79 -1.25 -7.07 -10.01
C PRO A 79 -0.26 -7.01 -11.18
N ALA A 80 -0.58 -7.60 -12.33
CA ALA A 80 0.27 -7.59 -13.53
C ALA A 80 0.44 -6.19 -14.15
N LEU A 81 -0.48 -5.27 -13.85
CA LEU A 81 -0.46 -3.91 -14.41
C LEU A 81 0.32 -2.91 -13.56
N TRP A 82 0.85 -3.33 -12.40
CA TRP A 82 1.39 -2.42 -11.40
C TRP A 82 2.82 -2.77 -11.01
N SER A 83 3.67 -1.75 -10.97
CA SER A 83 4.95 -1.84 -10.28
C SER A 83 5.25 -0.61 -9.44
N THR A 84 6.03 -0.81 -8.38
CA THR A 84 6.39 0.22 -7.41
C THR A 84 7.89 0.44 -7.45
N GLY A 85 8.30 1.70 -7.61
CA GLY A 85 9.67 2.14 -7.41
C GLY A 85 9.89 2.50 -5.94
N LEU A 86 10.97 1.99 -5.37
CA LEU A 86 11.34 2.22 -3.96
C LEU A 86 12.43 3.29 -3.85
N ASP A 87 12.44 3.99 -2.71
CA ASP A 87 13.61 4.76 -2.30
C ASP A 87 14.82 3.81 -2.21
N PRO A 88 15.97 4.13 -2.82
CA PRO A 88 17.11 3.21 -2.90
C PRO A 88 17.79 2.95 -1.55
N VAL A 89 17.57 3.83 -0.55
CA VAL A 89 18.18 3.72 0.78
C VAL A 89 17.16 3.21 1.78
N TYR A 90 15.99 3.84 1.80
CA TYR A 90 14.99 3.66 2.85
C TYR A 90 13.86 2.71 2.45
N LEU A 91 13.82 2.28 1.19
CA LEU A 91 12.97 1.19 0.69
C LEU A 91 11.46 1.41 0.86
N TYR A 92 11.01 2.64 1.08
CA TYR A 92 9.59 3.01 1.01
C TYR A 92 9.20 3.37 -0.43
N PRO A 93 7.92 3.21 -0.82
CA PRO A 93 7.43 3.59 -2.14
C PRO A 93 7.63 5.07 -2.45
N VAL A 94 8.27 5.37 -3.57
CA VAL A 94 8.45 6.75 -4.09
C VAL A 94 7.80 6.96 -5.44
N ALA A 95 7.55 5.88 -6.18
CA ALA A 95 6.90 5.91 -7.48
C ALA A 95 6.01 4.69 -7.70
N VAL A 96 4.97 4.86 -8.52
CA VAL A 96 4.11 3.80 -9.05
C VAL A 96 4.06 3.92 -10.55
N GLN A 97 4.11 2.78 -11.22
CA GLN A 97 3.86 2.63 -12.63
C GLN A 97 2.59 1.83 -12.85
N VAL A 98 1.73 2.36 -13.72
CA VAL A 98 0.49 1.72 -14.16
C VAL A 98 0.62 1.41 -15.66
N ARG A 99 0.42 0.16 -16.04
CA ARG A 99 0.43 -0.28 -17.45
C ARG A 99 -0.97 -0.18 -18.05
N PRO A 100 -1.10 -0.01 -19.38
CA PRO A 100 -2.37 -0.20 -20.07
C PRO A 100 -2.94 -1.59 -19.79
N GLY A 101 -4.27 -1.69 -19.74
CA GLY A 101 -4.98 -2.94 -19.45
C GLY A 101 -6.48 -2.67 -19.30
N ASP A 102 -7.18 -3.53 -18.56
CA ASP A 102 -8.63 -3.52 -18.39
C ASP A 102 -9.17 -2.37 -17.50
N HIS A 103 -8.63 -1.15 -17.66
CA HIS A 103 -9.22 0.05 -17.10
C HIS A 103 -10.48 0.40 -17.87
N ARG A 104 -11.51 0.87 -17.17
CA ARG A 104 -12.81 1.14 -17.79
C ARG A 104 -13.36 2.50 -17.40
N ARG A 105 -14.07 3.12 -18.33
CA ARG A 105 -14.82 4.34 -18.07
C ARG A 105 -16.15 4.00 -17.39
N VAL A 106 -16.48 4.73 -16.32
CA VAL A 106 -17.76 4.65 -15.59
C VAL A 106 -18.16 6.08 -15.23
N ASP A 107 -19.18 6.61 -15.90
CA ASP A 107 -19.56 8.01 -15.71
C ASP A 107 -20.31 8.25 -14.38
N ASP A 108 -21.04 7.26 -13.87
CA ASP A 108 -21.70 7.37 -12.57
C ASP A 108 -20.67 7.34 -11.42
N ASP A 109 -20.68 8.40 -10.61
CA ASP A 109 -19.67 8.64 -9.57
C ASP A 109 -19.71 7.58 -8.46
N VAL A 110 -20.91 7.18 -8.03
CA VAL A 110 -21.10 6.20 -6.95
C VAL A 110 -20.66 4.82 -7.43
N ALA A 111 -21.17 4.36 -8.57
CA ALA A 111 -20.80 3.08 -9.16
C ALA A 111 -19.30 3.01 -9.50
N ARG A 112 -18.69 4.14 -9.89
CA ARG A 112 -17.25 4.22 -10.15
C ARG A 112 -16.45 4.00 -8.88
N LEU A 113 -16.78 4.70 -7.80
CA LEU A 113 -16.07 4.57 -6.53
C LEU A 113 -16.25 3.17 -5.92
N ASP A 114 -17.47 2.63 -5.95
CA ASP A 114 -17.77 1.28 -5.46
C ASP A 114 -17.01 0.21 -6.24
N ALA A 115 -16.99 0.31 -7.57
CA ALA A 115 -16.22 -0.60 -8.41
C ALA A 115 -14.71 -0.53 -8.15
N ALA A 116 -14.17 0.68 -8.00
CA ALA A 116 -12.77 0.90 -7.71
C ALA A 116 -12.39 0.31 -6.35
N ARG A 117 -13.22 0.55 -5.32
CA ARG A 117 -13.05 -0.03 -3.98
C ARG A 117 -13.07 -1.55 -4.04
N ALA A 118 -14.07 -2.13 -4.72
CA ALA A 118 -14.22 -3.57 -4.83
C ALA A 118 -13.00 -4.23 -5.50
N GLY A 119 -12.51 -3.65 -6.60
CA GLY A 119 -11.30 -4.13 -7.28
C GLY A 119 -10.06 -4.05 -6.40
N TYR A 120 -9.83 -2.89 -5.78
CA TYR A 120 -8.72 -2.71 -4.83
C TYR A 120 -8.78 -3.71 -3.68
N VAL A 121 -9.93 -3.82 -3.00
CA VAL A 121 -10.11 -4.69 -1.83
C VAL A 121 -9.86 -6.16 -2.20
N ALA A 122 -10.37 -6.61 -3.35
CA ALA A 122 -10.13 -7.98 -3.82
C ALA A 122 -8.64 -8.27 -3.98
N THR A 123 -7.92 -7.45 -4.75
CA THR A 123 -6.47 -7.61 -4.96
C THR A 123 -5.68 -7.49 -3.66
N ALA A 124 -5.94 -6.45 -2.88
CA ALA A 124 -5.20 -6.18 -1.65
C ALA A 124 -5.41 -7.27 -0.60
N ARG A 125 -6.61 -7.88 -0.51
CA ARG A 125 -6.84 -9.05 0.35
C ARG A 125 -6.05 -10.27 -0.09
N THR A 126 -5.98 -10.55 -1.40
CA THR A 126 -5.15 -11.64 -1.92
C THR A 126 -3.68 -11.44 -1.53
N ILE A 127 -3.13 -10.23 -1.72
CA ILE A 127 -1.75 -9.89 -1.31
C ILE A 127 -1.60 -10.05 0.21
N ALA A 128 -2.51 -9.46 0.99
CA ALA A 128 -2.45 -9.47 2.44
C ALA A 128 -2.55 -10.87 3.04
N GLN A 129 -3.27 -11.80 2.40
CA GLN A 129 -3.37 -13.19 2.84
C GLN A 129 -2.14 -14.01 2.42
N ALA A 130 -1.61 -13.77 1.23
CA ALA A 130 -0.49 -14.54 0.68
C ALA A 130 0.89 -14.05 1.14
N LEU A 131 0.99 -12.85 1.74
CA LEU A 131 2.28 -12.28 2.15
C LEU A 131 3.01 -13.20 3.15
N PRO A 132 4.20 -13.73 2.80
CA PRO A 132 5.02 -14.48 3.74
C PRO A 132 5.59 -13.55 4.80
N THR A 133 5.35 -13.84 6.07
CA THR A 133 5.82 -13.01 7.19
C THR A 133 6.60 -13.87 8.17
N PRO A 134 7.88 -13.54 8.46
CA PRO A 134 8.68 -14.27 9.45
C PRO A 134 8.04 -14.24 10.85
N THR A 135 7.42 -13.11 11.21
CA THR A 135 6.65 -12.93 12.44
C THR A 135 5.16 -13.03 12.11
N LYS A 136 4.40 -13.76 12.94
CA LYS A 136 2.94 -13.91 12.75
C LYS A 136 2.25 -12.55 12.79
N MET A 137 1.56 -12.21 11.70
CA MET A 137 0.59 -11.11 11.66
C MET A 137 -0.82 -11.67 11.82
N SER A 138 -1.62 -11.06 12.69
CA SER A 138 -3.04 -11.45 12.87
C SER A 138 -3.87 -11.13 11.63
N SER A 139 -4.99 -11.83 11.45
CA SER A 139 -5.94 -11.55 10.37
C SER A 139 -6.49 -10.12 10.48
N ARG A 140 -6.69 -9.61 11.70
CA ARG A 140 -7.10 -8.21 11.94
C ARG A 140 -6.07 -7.22 11.42
N GLN A 141 -4.77 -7.44 11.67
CA GLN A 141 -3.71 -6.59 11.14
C GLN A 141 -3.66 -6.66 9.61
N ARG A 142 -3.71 -7.88 9.02
CA ARG A 142 -3.60 -8.06 7.57
C ARG A 142 -4.80 -7.45 6.83
N LEU A 143 -6.01 -7.82 7.22
CA LEU A 143 -7.24 -7.43 6.53
C LEU A 143 -7.67 -6.02 6.90
N GLY A 144 -7.50 -5.60 8.16
CA GLY A 144 -7.73 -4.21 8.54
C GLY A 144 -6.83 -3.26 7.77
N MET A 145 -5.61 -3.67 7.38
CA MET A 145 -4.70 -2.77 6.66
C MET A 145 -5.18 -2.49 5.24
N VAL A 146 -5.91 -3.44 4.65
CA VAL A 146 -6.57 -3.26 3.35
C VAL A 146 -7.58 -2.12 3.45
N GLU A 147 -8.46 -2.17 4.45
CA GLU A 147 -9.49 -1.16 4.66
C GLU A 147 -8.85 0.19 5.06
N ASP A 148 -7.90 0.19 6.00
CA ASP A 148 -7.20 1.40 6.44
C ASP A 148 -6.58 2.18 5.27
N MET A 149 -5.90 1.50 4.33
CA MET A 149 -5.23 2.20 3.23
C MET A 149 -6.21 2.82 2.25
N TRP A 150 -7.38 2.21 2.05
CA TRP A 150 -8.46 2.79 1.25
C TRP A 150 -9.03 4.05 1.91
N GLU A 151 -9.42 3.95 3.18
CA GLU A 151 -10.01 5.06 3.92
C GLU A 151 -9.01 6.20 4.10
N MET A 152 -7.74 5.90 4.35
CA MET A 152 -6.67 6.90 4.39
C MET A 152 -6.47 7.58 3.03
N ALA A 153 -6.56 6.85 1.91
CA ALA A 153 -6.48 7.45 0.58
C ALA A 153 -7.63 8.43 0.32
N LEU A 154 -8.87 8.06 0.67
CA LEU A 154 -10.02 8.94 0.56
C LEU A 154 -9.92 10.17 1.48
N ALA A 155 -9.51 9.99 2.73
CA ALA A 155 -9.32 11.09 3.66
C ALA A 155 -8.31 12.11 3.13
N ARG A 156 -7.16 11.64 2.59
CA ARG A 156 -6.17 12.51 1.93
C ARG A 156 -6.77 13.28 0.75
N LEU A 157 -7.58 12.64 -0.08
CA LEU A 157 -8.20 13.27 -1.25
C LEU A 157 -9.22 14.36 -0.89
N HIS A 158 -9.90 14.19 0.25
CA HIS A 158 -10.90 15.13 0.75
C HIS A 158 -10.32 16.18 1.72
N GLY A 159 -9.03 16.13 2.03
CA GLY A 159 -8.42 17.00 3.04
C GLY A 159 -8.96 16.76 4.45
N ALA A 160 -9.50 15.56 4.70
CA ALA A 160 -10.02 15.15 5.99
C ALA A 160 -8.90 14.63 6.90
N PRO A 161 -9.07 14.66 8.23
CA PRO A 161 -8.13 14.01 9.14
C PRO A 161 -8.04 12.49 8.84
N PRO A 162 -6.87 11.86 9.06
CA PRO A 162 -6.74 10.42 8.90
C PRO A 162 -7.74 9.67 9.80
N PRO A 163 -8.45 8.66 9.26
CA PRO A 163 -9.38 7.85 10.06
C PRO A 163 -8.62 7.02 11.09
N GLU A 164 -9.34 6.60 12.14
CA GLU A 164 -8.81 5.64 13.09
C GLU A 164 -8.54 4.29 12.41
N ARG A 165 -7.37 3.70 12.68
CA ARG A 165 -6.90 2.48 12.02
C ARG A 165 -7.42 1.20 12.67
N GLU A 166 -8.05 0.33 11.90
CA GLU A 166 -8.46 -1.01 12.31
C GLU A 166 -7.28 -1.98 12.43
N SER A 167 -6.30 -1.84 11.53
CA SER A 167 -5.13 -2.73 11.47
C SER A 167 -4.16 -2.52 12.61
N CYS A 168 -4.45 -1.58 13.52
CA CYS A 168 -3.58 -1.04 14.55
C CYS A 168 -2.48 -2.03 14.87
N CYS A 169 -1.31 -1.74 14.32
CA CYS A 169 -0.23 -2.69 14.30
C CYS A 169 0.30 -2.97 15.72
N LEU A 170 -0.16 -2.22 16.73
CA LEU A 170 0.38 -2.16 18.10
C LEU A 170 1.89 -1.92 18.12
N LEU A 171 2.46 -1.51 16.98
CA LEU A 171 3.90 -1.43 16.82
C LEU A 171 4.41 -0.29 17.67
N TYR A 172 5.40 -0.67 18.46
CA TYR A 172 6.31 0.09 19.27
C TYR A 172 6.54 1.49 18.70
N ALA A 173 6.41 2.52 19.56
CA ALA A 173 6.97 3.81 19.24
C ALA A 173 8.49 3.62 19.16
N LEU A 174 9.04 3.63 17.93
CA LEU A 174 10.49 3.64 17.75
C LEU A 174 11.05 4.92 18.39
N PRO A 175 12.23 4.86 19.01
CA PRO A 175 12.86 6.06 19.57
C PRO A 175 12.94 7.18 18.52
N GLY A 176 12.42 8.36 18.85
CA GLY A 176 12.43 9.52 17.96
C GLY A 176 11.39 9.51 16.83
N CYS A 177 10.53 8.49 16.73
CA CYS A 177 9.47 8.44 15.73
C CYS A 177 8.10 8.86 16.29
N ALA A 178 7.35 9.62 15.49
CA ALA A 178 5.95 9.90 15.78
C ALA A 178 5.10 8.63 15.54
N PRO A 179 4.02 8.42 16.31
CA PRO A 179 3.05 7.38 16.00
C PRO A 179 2.47 7.57 14.59
N CYS A 180 2.06 6.46 13.97
CA CYS A 180 1.42 6.53 12.66
C CYS A 180 0.14 7.39 12.69
N ALA A 181 -0.16 8.04 11.57
CA ALA A 181 -1.42 8.76 11.38
C ALA A 181 -2.61 7.82 11.60
N GLY A 182 -3.62 8.27 12.36
CA GLY A 182 -4.79 7.44 12.72
C GLY A 182 -4.52 6.41 13.82
N CYS A 183 -3.40 6.52 14.56
CA CYS A 183 -3.11 5.64 15.70
C CYS A 183 -4.14 5.86 16.83
N PRO A 184 -4.87 4.83 17.27
CA PRO A 184 -5.88 4.97 18.32
C PRO A 184 -5.30 5.34 19.70
N ARG A 185 -3.98 5.27 19.87
CA ARG A 185 -3.27 5.67 21.11
C ARG A 185 -2.94 7.17 21.18
N GLN A 186 -3.28 7.95 20.15
CA GLN A 186 -3.14 9.42 20.19
C GLN A 186 -4.36 10.13 20.81
N GLY A 187 -5.38 9.37 21.23
CA GLY A 187 -6.51 9.85 22.02
C GLY A 187 -6.21 9.94 23.50
#